data_AF-A0A940RU68-F1
#
_entry.id   AF-A0A940RU68-F1
#
_cell.length_a   1.000
_cell.length_b   1.000
_cell.length_c   1.000
_cell.angle_alpha   90.00
_cell.angle_beta   90.00
_cell.angle_gamma   90.00
#
_symmetry.space_group_name_H-M   'P 1'
#
loop_
_entity.id
_entity.type
_entity.pdbx_description
1 polymer ?
#
loop_
_entity_poly.entity_id
_entity_poly.type
_entity_poly.pdbx_seq_one_letter_code
_entity_poly.pdbx_strand_id
1 'polypeptide(L)'
;MARLSDAFIDDLLARSDIVEIVGSRVPLKRKGREYSAPCPFHDERTPSFYVSPTKQFYHCFGCGAHGTATFMILGEVCTRR
;
A
#
# COMPACT_ATOMS: atom_id res chain seq x y z
N MET A 1 0.32 11.94 23.46
CA MET A 1 0.11 11.03 22.31
C MET A 1 -0.45 9.73 22.85
N ALA A 2 -1.71 9.44 22.59
CA ALA A 2 -2.32 8.18 23.01
C ALA A 2 -1.56 7.03 22.33
N ARG A 3 -0.94 6.15 23.13
CA ARG A 3 -0.38 4.90 22.63
C ARG A 3 -1.54 3.95 22.42
N LEU A 4 -2.10 3.95 21.22
CA LEU A 4 -2.96 2.85 20.78
C LEU A 4 -2.14 1.57 20.91
N SER A 5 -2.67 0.61 21.65
CA SER A 5 -2.05 -0.70 21.81
C SER A 5 -1.85 -1.35 20.44
N ASP A 6 -0.67 -1.92 20.18
CA ASP A 6 -0.36 -2.60 18.91
C ASP A 6 -1.42 -3.63 18.49
N ALA A 7 -2.06 -4.30 19.46
CA ALA A 7 -3.17 -5.22 19.19
C ALA A 7 -4.39 -4.55 18.55
N PHE A 8 -4.67 -3.29 18.88
CA PHE A 8 -5.75 -2.53 18.25
C PHE A 8 -5.37 -2.12 16.83
N ILE A 9 -4.09 -1.81 16.58
CA ILE A 9 -3.59 -1.51 15.24
C ILE A 9 -3.68 -2.78 14.37
N ASP A 10 -3.35 -3.94 14.92
CA ASP A 10 -3.45 -5.23 14.22
C ASP A 10 -4.91 -5.60 13.89
N ASP A 11 -5.86 -5.43 14.83
CA ASP A 11 -7.29 -5.62 14.55
C ASP A 11 -7.79 -4.67 13.46
N LEU A 12 -7.37 -3.40 13.50
CA LEU A 12 -7.74 -2.43 12.48
C LEU A 12 -7.21 -2.85 11.10
N LEU A 13 -5.99 -3.37 11.04
CA LEU A 13 -5.38 -3.87 9.80
C LEU A 13 -6.04 -5.13 9.29
N ALA A 14 -6.39 -6.06 10.17
CA ALA A 14 -7.07 -7.30 9.80
C ALA A 14 -8.44 -7.04 9.15
N ARG A 15 -9.07 -5.91 9.50
CA ARG A 15 -10.38 -5.49 8.98
C ARG A 15 -10.29 -4.54 7.79
N SER A 16 -9.10 -4.01 7.50
CA SER A 16 -8.86 -3.05 6.43
C SER A 16 -8.35 -3.77 5.19
N ASP A 17 -8.97 -3.54 4.04
CA ASP A 17 -8.47 -4.09 2.78
C ASP A 17 -7.50 -3.13 2.09
N ILE A 18 -6.28 -3.61 1.83
CA ILE A 18 -5.23 -2.81 1.20
C ILE A 18 -5.59 -2.36 -0.22
N VAL A 19 -6.42 -3.11 -0.95
CA VAL A 19 -6.86 -2.74 -2.31
C VAL A 19 -7.80 -1.55 -2.24
N GLU A 20 -8.68 -1.50 -1.24
CA GLU A 20 -9.60 -0.38 -1.07
C GLU A 20 -8.84 0.90 -0.68
N ILE A 21 -7.92 0.80 0.29
CA ILE A 21 -7.11 1.93 0.75
C ILE A 21 -6.25 2.48 -0.38
N VAL A 22 -5.58 1.60 -1.13
CA VAL A 22 -4.76 2.02 -2.27
C VAL A 22 -5.63 2.54 -3.41
N GLY A 23 -6.74 1.86 -3.70
CA GLY A 23 -7.68 2.21 -4.76
C GLY A 23 -8.33 3.58 -4.58
N SER A 24 -8.49 4.03 -3.33
CA SER A 24 -8.93 5.39 -3.01
C SER A 24 -7.91 6.46 -3.41
N ARG A 25 -6.62 6.13 -3.47
CA ARG A 25 -5.53 7.08 -3.79
C ARG A 25 -5.08 7.00 -5.24
N VAL A 26 -5.05 5.80 -5.82
CA VAL A 26 -4.61 5.57 -7.20
C VAL A 26 -5.55 4.62 -7.93
N PRO A 27 -5.77 4.83 -9.24
CA PRO A 27 -6.59 3.92 -10.02
C PRO A 27 -5.89 2.57 -10.16
N LEU A 28 -6.35 1.58 -9.39
CA LEU A 28 -5.87 0.21 -9.46
C LEU A 28 -6.42 -0.51 -10.69
N LYS A 29 -5.53 -1.12 -11.47
CA LYS A 29 -5.90 -2.00 -12.58
C LYS A 29 -5.67 -3.45 -12.18
N ARG A 30 -6.72 -4.27 -12.22
CA ARG A 30 -6.63 -5.70 -11.91
C ARG A 30 -5.77 -6.43 -12.95
N LYS A 31 -4.76 -7.16 -12.51
CA LYS A 31 -3.86 -7.97 -13.33
C LYS A 31 -3.79 -9.39 -12.76
N GLY A 32 -4.82 -10.19 -13.09
CA GLY A 32 -4.98 -11.54 -12.57
C GLY A 32 -5.42 -11.57 -11.10
N ARG A 33 -4.56 -12.09 -10.22
CA ARG A 33 -4.78 -12.17 -8.77
C ARG A 33 -4.28 -10.95 -7.99
N GLU A 34 -3.53 -10.08 -8.65
CA GLU A 34 -2.93 -8.89 -8.06
C GLU A 34 -3.45 -7.65 -8.79
N TYR A 35 -3.21 -6.48 -8.21
CA TYR A 35 -3.54 -5.19 -8.80
C TYR A 35 -2.25 -4.46 -9.16
N SER A 36 -2.26 -3.76 -10.28
CA SER A 36 -1.15 -2.93 -10.74
C SER A 36 -1.60 -1.48 -10.88
N ALA A 37 -0.73 -0.54 -10.51
CA ALA A 37 -0.96 0.90 -10.64
C ALA A 37 0.36 1.65 -10.88
N PRO A 38 0.30 2.91 -11.33
CA PRO A 38 1.42 3.84 -11.19
C PRO A 38 1.69 4.11 -9.71
N CYS A 39 2.96 4.32 -9.35
CA CYS A 39 3.34 4.56 -7.97
C CYS A 39 2.84 5.94 -7.49
N PRO A 40 2.15 6.05 -6.34
CA PRO A 40 1.79 7.35 -5.77
C PRO A 40 2.97 8.08 -5.13
N PHE A 41 4.09 7.39 -4.87
CA PHE A 41 5.21 7.92 -4.11
C PHE A 41 6.30 8.59 -4.98
N HIS A 42 6.29 8.38 -6.30
CA HIS A 42 7.21 9.03 -7.22
C HIS A 42 6.55 9.20 -8.58
N ASP A 43 6.94 10.25 -9.30
CA ASP A 43 6.38 10.55 -10.62
C ASP A 43 6.89 9.53 -11.65
N GLU A 44 6.06 8.53 -11.93
CA GLU A 44 6.35 7.48 -12.90
C GLU A 44 5.13 7.31 -13.83
N ARG A 45 5.39 7.13 -15.13
CA ARG A 45 4.33 6.91 -16.14
C ARG A 45 3.98 5.44 -16.33
N THR A 46 4.88 4.53 -15.96
CA THR A 46 4.69 3.08 -16.05
C THR A 46 4.00 2.51 -14.80
N PRO A 47 3.17 1.47 -14.93
CA PRO A 47 2.62 0.81 -13.75
C PRO A 47 3.65 -0.15 -13.14
N SER A 48 4.44 0.33 -12.17
CA SER A 48 5.42 -0.50 -11.43
C SER A 48 5.00 -0.82 -9.98
N PHE A 49 3.82 -0.37 -9.56
CA PHE A 49 3.27 -0.65 -8.23
C PHE A 49 2.32 -1.85 -8.30
N TYR A 50 2.57 -2.86 -7.46
CA TYR A 50 1.78 -4.09 -7.39
C TYR A 50 1.19 -4.28 -5.99
N VAL A 51 -0.08 -4.68 -5.92
CA VAL A 51 -0.81 -4.95 -4.68
C VAL A 51 -1.35 -6.37 -4.70
N SER A 52 -1.05 -7.12 -3.66
CA SER A 52 -1.50 -8.49 -3.48
C SER A 52 -2.60 -8.52 -2.39
N PRO A 53 -3.89 -8.65 -2.76
CA PRO A 53 -5.00 -8.67 -1.79
C PRO A 53 -4.90 -9.87 -0.84
N THR A 54 -4.40 -11.01 -1.33
CA THR A 54 -4.28 -12.24 -0.53
C THR A 54 -3.22 -12.10 0.55
N LYS A 55 -2.14 -11.38 0.28
CA LYS A 55 -1.05 -11.14 1.25
C LYS A 55 -1.22 -9.82 2.02
N GLN A 56 -2.23 -9.01 1.68
CA GLN A 56 -2.44 -7.66 2.21
C GLN A 56 -1.14 -6.82 2.17
N PHE A 57 -0.45 -6.88 1.02
CA PHE A 57 0.88 -6.30 0.84
C PHE A 57 0.99 -5.59 -0.51
N TYR A 58 1.76 -4.52 -0.56
CA TYR A 58 2.14 -3.87 -1.82
C TYR A 58 3.66 -3.80 -2.00
N HIS A 59 4.08 -3.72 -3.25
CA HIS A 59 5.47 -3.54 -3.64
C HIS A 59 5.57 -2.70 -4.90
N CYS A 60 6.42 -1.67 -4.87
CA CYS A 60 6.78 -0.87 -6.02
C CYS A 60 8.17 -1.27 -6.52
N PHE A 61 8.26 -1.78 -7.74
CA PHE A 61 9.54 -2.14 -8.35
C PHE A 61 10.35 -0.93 -8.84
N GLY A 62 9.71 0.23 -9.03
CA GLY A 62 10.40 1.46 -9.47
C GLY A 62 11.18 2.13 -8.33
N CYS A 63 10.50 2.44 -7.22
CA CYS A 63 11.11 3.11 -6.08
C CYS A 63 11.57 2.16 -4.96
N GLY A 64 11.10 0.91 -4.92
CA GLY A 64 11.37 -0.04 -3.84
C GLY A 64 10.43 0.12 -2.64
N ALA A 65 9.43 1.00 -2.70
CA ALA A 65 8.43 1.16 -1.66
C ALA A 65 7.65 -0.15 -1.48
N HIS A 66 7.56 -0.63 -0.24
CA HIS A 66 6.86 -1.84 0.08
C HIS A 66 6.29 -1.75 1.49
N GLY A 67 5.26 -2.52 1.77
CA GLY A 67 4.61 -2.47 3.07
C GLY A 67 3.19 -3.03 3.04
N THR A 68 2.55 -2.95 4.21
CA THR A 68 1.15 -3.29 4.42
C THR A 68 0.30 -2.02 4.46
N ALA A 69 -1.00 -2.16 4.69
CA ALA A 69 -1.94 -1.04 4.76
C ALA A 69 -1.52 0.06 5.77
N THR A 70 -0.85 -0.28 6.88
CA THR A 70 -0.34 0.70 7.86
C THR A 70 0.57 1.72 7.22
N PHE A 71 1.56 1.27 6.45
CA PHE A 71 2.55 2.15 5.87
C PHE A 71 1.89 3.13 4.90
N MET A 72 0.88 2.66 4.17
CA MET A 72 0.10 3.55 3.31
C MET A 72 -0.66 4.60 4.15
N ILE A 73 -1.32 4.20 5.23
CA ILE A 73 -2.10 5.11 6.10
C ILE A 73 -1.19 6.13 6.82
N LEU A 74 -0.08 5.66 7.40
CA LEU A 74 0.86 6.47 8.18
C LEU A 74 1.68 7.44 7.30
N GLY A 75 1.65 7.25 5.98
CA GLY A 75 2.22 8.22 5.05
C GLY A 75 3.73 8.32 5.15
N GLU A 76 4.41 7.25 5.59
CA GLU A 76 5.86 7.20 5.49
C GLU A 76 6.24 7.22 4.00
N VAL A 77 6.74 8.37 3.60
CA VAL A 77 7.23 8.63 2.26
C VAL A 77 8.32 7.61 1.99
N CYS A 78 8.31 6.97 0.80
CA CYS A 78 9.41 6.13 0.35
C CYS A 78 10.73 6.88 0.60
N THR A 79 11.47 6.51 1.66
CA THR A 79 12.64 7.27 2.12
C THR A 79 13.83 6.96 1.21
N ARG A 80 13.73 7.26 -0.08
CA ARG A 80 14.90 7.39 -0.93
C ARG A 80 15.53 8.73 -0.59
N ARG A 81 16.56 8.69 0.25
CA ARG A 81 17.75 9.50 -0.02
C ARG A 81 18.56 8.79 -1.08
#